data_AF-A0AAF0ZB69-F1
#
_entry.id   AF-A0AAF0ZB69-F1
#
_cell.length_a   1.000
_cell.length_b   1.000
_cell.length_c   1.000
_cell.angle_alpha   90.00
_cell.angle_beta   90.00
_cell.angle_gamma   90.00
#
_symmetry.space_group_name_H-M   'P 1'
#
loop_
_entity.id
_entity.type
_entity.pdbx_description
1 polymer ?
#
loop_
_entity_poly.entity_id
_entity_poly.type
_entity_poly.pdbx_seq_one_letter_code
_entity_poly.pdbx_strand_id
1 'polypeptide(L)'
;MFPFPPRKPNKKVIIPQKKNFPSSSPRRVNIPSHFQKNPLITYSQIEIERELQKYPGLLRTLSHAYQYQVTFMDDKTENQYWFCRNIELTMVLLKYLNEKNWSVDWQEKPFILK
;
A
#
# COMPACT_ATOMS: atom_id res chain seq x y z
N MET A 1 4.45 -73.65 8.49
CA MET A 1 5.33 -72.50 8.78
C MET A 1 5.19 -71.51 7.63
N PHE A 2 4.64 -70.32 7.88
CA PHE A 2 4.34 -69.33 6.82
C PHE A 2 5.61 -68.54 6.45
N PRO A 3 5.94 -68.37 5.15
CA PRO A 3 7.02 -67.48 4.74
C PRO A 3 6.55 -66.02 4.82
N PHE A 4 7.27 -65.19 5.58
CA PHE A 4 7.05 -63.75 5.61
C PHE A 4 7.53 -63.12 4.29
N PRO A 5 6.76 -62.23 3.64
CA PRO A 5 7.23 -61.53 2.46
C PRO A 5 8.35 -60.53 2.81
N PRO A 6 9.32 -60.29 1.91
CA PRO A 6 10.40 -59.33 2.16
C PRO A 6 9.85 -57.91 2.33
N ARG A 7 10.36 -57.22 3.35
CA ARG A 7 10.02 -55.85 3.73
C ARG A 7 10.34 -54.88 2.58
N LYS A 8 9.35 -54.05 2.21
CA LYS A 8 9.50 -52.93 1.27
C LYS A 8 10.67 -52.02 1.71
N PRO A 9 11.51 -51.54 0.78
CA PRO A 9 12.57 -50.60 1.13
C PRO A 9 11.99 -49.23 1.50
N ASN A 10 12.61 -48.64 2.53
CA ASN A 10 12.42 -47.29 3.07
C ASN A 10 11.81 -46.27 2.09
N LYS A 11 10.59 -45.81 2.38
CA LYS A 11 10.18 -44.46 1.95
C LYS A 11 11.13 -43.49 2.65
N LYS A 12 12.12 -42.97 1.91
CA LYS A 12 12.81 -41.74 2.34
C LYS A 12 11.73 -40.71 2.62
N VAL A 13 11.65 -40.23 3.85
CA VAL A 13 10.85 -39.06 4.21
C VAL A 13 11.44 -37.92 3.38
N ILE A 14 10.74 -37.58 2.29
CA ILE A 14 11.02 -36.36 1.53
C ILE A 14 10.57 -35.25 2.46
N ILE A 15 11.50 -34.74 3.26
CA ILE A 15 11.35 -33.43 3.89
C ILE A 15 11.06 -32.48 2.71
N PRO A 16 9.94 -31.75 2.70
CA PRO A 16 9.74 -30.75 1.66
C PRO A 16 10.89 -29.77 1.81
N GLN A 17 11.83 -29.81 0.86
CA GLN A 17 12.83 -28.76 0.72
C GLN A 17 12.03 -27.46 0.78
N LYS A 18 12.30 -26.63 1.80
CA LYS A 18 11.79 -25.27 1.85
C LYS A 18 11.99 -24.73 0.45
N LYS A 19 10.89 -24.50 -0.28
CA LYS A 19 10.95 -23.80 -1.56
C LYS A 19 11.64 -22.50 -1.20
N ASN A 20 12.92 -22.41 -1.55
CA ASN A 20 13.62 -21.15 -1.64
C ASN A 20 12.84 -20.42 -2.73
N PHE A 21 11.81 -19.68 -2.31
CA PHE A 21 11.21 -18.68 -3.16
C PHE A 21 12.39 -17.90 -3.71
N PRO A 22 12.55 -17.77 -5.04
CA PRO A 22 13.58 -16.89 -5.55
C PRO A 22 13.34 -15.57 -4.85
N SER A 23 14.36 -15.05 -4.14
CA SER A 23 14.33 -13.69 -3.63
C SER A 23 14.24 -12.82 -4.87
N SER A 24 13.01 -12.61 -5.34
CA SER A 24 12.68 -11.69 -6.41
C SER A 24 13.26 -10.39 -5.92
N SER A 25 14.37 -9.96 -6.51
CA SER A 25 14.89 -8.61 -6.37
C SER A 25 13.67 -7.68 -6.40
N PRO A 26 13.49 -6.78 -5.42
CA PRO A 26 12.29 -5.95 -5.37
C PRO A 26 12.11 -5.32 -6.74
N ARG A 27 11.02 -5.67 -7.45
CA ARG A 27 10.75 -5.11 -8.78
C ARG A 27 10.74 -3.61 -8.58
N ARG A 28 11.75 -2.92 -9.12
CA ARG A 28 11.83 -1.47 -9.04
C ARG A 28 10.65 -0.93 -9.83
N VAL A 29 9.62 -0.48 -9.13
CA VAL A 29 8.47 0.16 -9.74
C VAL A 29 8.97 1.53 -10.22
N ASN A 30 8.83 1.80 -11.52
CA ASN A 30 9.16 3.11 -12.07
C ASN A 30 8.11 4.12 -11.59
N ILE A 31 8.37 4.74 -10.45
CA ILE A 31 7.54 5.82 -9.90
C ILE A 31 7.90 7.10 -10.65
N PRO A 32 6.94 7.87 -11.20
CA PRO A 32 7.22 9.14 -11.86
C PRO A 32 7.95 10.13 -10.94
N SER A 33 8.83 10.96 -11.52
CA SER A 33 9.73 11.84 -10.77
C SER A 33 9.04 12.83 -9.84
N HIS A 34 7.84 13.31 -10.19
CA HIS A 34 7.03 14.19 -9.35
C HIS A 34 6.64 13.52 -8.02
N PHE A 35 6.22 12.26 -8.08
CA PHE A 35 5.93 11.46 -6.89
C PHE A 35 7.19 11.09 -6.11
N GLN A 36 8.38 11.16 -6.72
CA GLN A 36 9.65 10.84 -6.06
C GLN A 36 10.20 12.00 -5.22
N LYS A 37 10.02 13.24 -5.68
CA LYS A 37 10.59 14.44 -5.05
C LYS A 37 9.73 15.00 -3.91
N ASN A 38 8.41 14.85 -4.01
CA ASN A 38 7.48 15.49 -3.08
C ASN A 38 7.17 14.60 -1.87
N PRO A 39 7.38 15.06 -0.63
CA PRO A 39 7.08 14.28 0.57
C PRO A 39 5.59 14.16 0.88
N LEU A 40 4.79 15.08 0.33
CA LEU A 40 3.35 15.17 0.44
C LEU A 40 2.77 15.49 -0.95
N ILE A 41 1.68 14.82 -1.31
CA ILE A 41 0.86 15.18 -2.47
C ILE A 41 -0.59 15.32 -2.02
N THR A 42 -1.27 16.31 -2.60
CA THR A 42 -2.63 16.67 -2.25
C THR A 42 -3.50 16.63 -3.50
N TYR A 43 -4.70 16.10 -3.37
CA TYR A 43 -5.72 16.12 -4.41
C TYR A 43 -7.07 16.48 -3.82
N SER A 44 -7.84 17.29 -4.52
CA SER A 44 -9.29 17.36 -4.32
C SER A 44 -9.98 16.13 -4.89
N GLN A 45 -11.22 15.85 -4.47
CA GLN A 45 -12.07 14.79 -5.03
C GLN A 45 -12.13 14.85 -6.57
N ILE A 46 -12.36 16.04 -7.12
CA ILE A 46 -12.51 16.22 -8.57
C ILE A 46 -11.18 15.97 -9.29
N GLU A 47 -10.05 16.39 -8.70
CA GLU A 47 -8.74 16.17 -9.29
C GLU A 47 -8.34 14.71 -9.29
N ILE A 48 -8.53 13.99 -8.18
CA ILE A 48 -8.16 12.58 -8.09
C ILE A 48 -9.00 11.71 -9.02
N GLU A 49 -10.29 12.01 -9.17
CA GLU A 49 -11.16 11.33 -10.12
C GLU A 49 -10.71 11.56 -11.56
N ARG A 50 -10.37 12.81 -11.93
CA ARG A 50 -9.85 13.14 -13.26
C ARG A 50 -8.51 12.46 -13.53
N GLU A 51 -7.61 12.43 -12.55
CA GLU A 51 -6.33 11.74 -12.71
C GLU A 51 -6.49 10.24 -12.80
N LEU A 52 -7.44 9.64 -12.08
CA LEU A 52 -7.74 8.21 -12.18
C LEU A 52 -8.32 7.82 -13.53
N GLN A 53 -9.16 8.68 -14.12
CA GLN A 53 -9.65 8.47 -15.49
C GLN A 53 -8.51 8.48 -16.51
N LYS A 54 -7.53 9.38 -16.35
CA LYS A 54 -6.35 9.45 -17.22
C LYS A 54 -5.37 8.30 -16.96
N TYR A 55 -5.22 7.92 -15.70
CA TYR A 55 -4.24 6.94 -15.24
C TYR A 55 -4.86 6.02 -14.17
N PRO A 56 -5.49 4.90 -14.57
CA PRO A 56 -6.14 3.99 -13.62
C PRO A 56 -5.14 3.31 -12.66
N GLY A 57 -3.84 3.33 -12.99
CA GLY A 57 -2.76 2.86 -12.12
C GLY A 57 -2.31 3.84 -11.04
N LEU A 58 -2.96 5.00 -10.91
CA LEU A 58 -2.53 6.07 -10.01
C LEU A 58 -2.49 5.63 -8.54
N LEU A 59 -3.58 5.06 -8.01
CA LEU A 59 -3.62 4.62 -6.61
C LEU A 59 -2.56 3.58 -6.29
N ARG A 60 -2.26 2.69 -7.24
CA ARG A 60 -1.19 1.71 -7.09
C ARG A 60 0.18 2.38 -7.03
N THR A 61 0.41 3.39 -7.88
CA THR A 61 1.66 4.15 -7.91
C THR A 61 1.83 4.99 -6.64
N LEU A 62 0.74 5.64 -6.17
CA LEU A 62 0.71 6.35 -4.90
C LEU A 62 1.00 5.39 -3.74
N SER A 63 0.40 4.20 -3.72
CA SER A 63 0.65 3.18 -2.68
C SER A 63 2.10 2.67 -2.67
N HIS A 64 2.83 2.81 -3.78
CA HIS A 64 4.26 2.52 -3.84
C HIS A 64 5.13 3.70 -3.40
N ALA A 65 4.67 4.93 -3.61
CA ALA A 65 5.44 6.15 -3.34
C ALA A 65 5.17 6.76 -1.95
N TYR A 66 4.01 6.48 -1.36
CA TYR A 66 3.49 7.02 -0.11
C TYR A 66 2.97 5.88 0.77
N GLN A 67 2.93 6.12 2.08
CA GLN A 67 2.55 5.10 3.05
C GLN A 67 1.19 5.39 3.71
N TYR A 68 0.90 6.68 3.92
CA TYR A 68 -0.31 7.12 4.60
C TYR A 68 -1.16 7.98 3.67
N GLN A 69 -2.48 7.85 3.81
CA GLN A 69 -3.47 8.71 3.19
C GLN A 69 -4.28 9.36 4.32
N VAL A 70 -4.44 10.67 4.25
CA VAL A 70 -5.35 11.45 5.09
C VAL A 70 -6.47 11.94 4.18
N THR A 71 -7.71 11.69 4.60
CA THR A 71 -8.92 12.17 3.94
C THR A 71 -9.62 13.12 4.89
N PHE A 72 -9.98 14.31 4.44
CA PHE A 72 -10.77 15.23 5.27
C PHE A 72 -11.76 16.02 4.43
N MET A 73 -12.83 16.49 5.09
CA MET A 73 -13.79 17.40 4.48
C MET A 73 -13.42 18.84 4.87
N ASP A 74 -13.16 19.66 3.86
CA ASP A 74 -12.99 21.10 4.03
C ASP A 74 -14.35 21.79 4.21
N ASP A 75 -14.38 23.02 4.74
CA ASP A 75 -15.60 23.81 5.01
C ASP A 75 -16.49 23.99 3.76
N LYS A 76 -15.93 23.78 2.58
CA LYS A 76 -16.61 23.83 1.28
C LYS A 76 -17.31 22.52 0.88
N THR A 77 -17.41 21.54 1.77
CA THR A 77 -18.01 20.21 1.56
C THR A 77 -17.30 19.34 0.51
N GLU A 78 -16.05 19.68 0.15
CA GLU A 78 -15.25 18.86 -0.74
C GLU A 78 -14.30 17.96 0.04
N ASN A 79 -14.25 16.68 -0.34
CA ASN A 79 -13.25 15.73 0.16
C ASN A 79 -11.88 16.07 -0.42
N GLN A 80 -10.88 16.11 0.46
CA GLN A 80 -9.48 16.32 0.14
C GLN A 80 -8.68 15.07 0.53
N TYR A 81 -7.73 14.69 -0.33
CA TYR A 81 -6.88 13.51 -0.19
C TYR A 81 -5.42 13.92 -0.11
N TRP A 82 -4.78 13.63 1.01
CA TRP A 82 -3.38 13.93 1.25
C TRP A 82 -2.58 12.64 1.40
N PHE A 83 -1.60 12.43 0.52
CA PHE A 83 -0.73 11.26 0.51
C PHE A 83 0.63 11.61 1.10
N CYS A 84 0.97 10.98 2.23
CA CYS A 84 2.15 11.25 3.03
C CYS A 84 3.13 10.07 3.00
N ARG A 85 4.42 10.37 2.94
CA ARG A 85 5.47 9.34 2.99
C ARG A 85 5.83 8.87 4.38
N ASN A 86 5.80 9.78 5.35
CA ASN A 86 6.29 9.58 6.69
C ASN A 86 5.18 9.86 7.70
N ILE A 87 5.14 9.05 8.76
CA ILE A 87 4.19 9.19 9.86
C ILE A 87 4.34 10.52 10.60
N GLU A 88 5.57 11.04 10.71
CA GLU A 88 5.84 12.31 11.39
C GLU A 88 5.10 13.46 10.72
N LEU A 89 5.14 13.52 9.38
CA LEU A 89 4.38 14.49 8.60
C LEU A 89 2.88 14.28 8.75
N THR A 90 2.43 13.03 8.68
CA THR A 90 1.01 12.68 8.87
C THR A 90 0.49 13.18 10.22
N MET A 91 1.23 12.96 11.31
CA MET A 91 0.83 13.42 12.65
C MET A 91 0.73 14.95 12.75
N VAL A 92 1.69 15.68 12.19
CA VAL A 92 1.65 17.15 12.17
C VAL A 92 0.42 17.65 11.41
N LEU A 93 0.13 17.04 10.26
CA LEU A 93 -1.04 17.38 9.43
C LEU A 93 -2.35 17.04 10.16
N LEU A 94 -2.46 15.87 10.78
CA LEU A 94 -3.64 15.48 11.55
C LEU A 94 -3.90 16.45 12.71
N LYS A 95 -2.85 16.88 13.42
CA LYS A 95 -2.98 17.87 14.48
C LYS A 95 -3.52 19.20 13.94
N TYR A 96 -2.96 19.68 12.82
CA TYR A 96 -3.42 20.90 12.17
C TYR A 96 -4.89 20.82 11.73
N LEU A 97 -5.30 19.71 11.12
CA LEU A 97 -6.69 19.52 10.67
C LEU A 97 -7.67 19.41 11.85
N ASN A 98 -7.24 18.80 12.96
CA ASN A 98 -8.04 18.70 14.17
C ASN A 98 -8.21 20.08 14.86
N GLU A 99 -7.17 20.92 14.86
CA GLU A 99 -7.25 22.31 15.33
C GLU A 99 -8.25 23.15 14.51
N LYS A 100 -8.49 22.79 13.25
CA LYS A 100 -9.50 23.41 12.37
C LYS A 100 -10.92 22.87 12.58
N ASN A 101 -11.12 21.89 13.46
CA ASN A 101 -12.40 21.18 13.68
C ASN A 101 -12.95 20.51 12.41
N TRP A 102 -12.09 20.08 11.49
CA TRP A 102 -12.53 19.34 10.31
C TRP A 102 -12.70 17.85 10.62
N SER A 103 -13.61 17.21 9.88
CA SER A 103 -13.77 15.75 9.94
C SER A 103 -12.64 15.10 9.17
N VAL A 104 -11.77 14.38 9.88
CA VAL A 104 -10.54 13.79 9.34
C VAL A 104 -10.52 12.29 9.57
N ASP A 105 -10.35 11.55 8.48
CA ASP A 105 -10.02 10.13 8.47
C ASP A 105 -8.57 9.95 8.00
N TRP A 106 -7.88 8.90 8.46
CA TRP A 106 -6.60 8.51 7.90
C TRP A 106 -6.51 6.99 7.80
N GLN A 107 -5.74 6.53 6.83
CA GLN A 107 -5.49 5.12 6.60
C GLN A 107 -4.04 4.89 6.13
N GLU A 108 -3.45 3.81 6.59
CA GLU A 108 -2.25 3.26 5.97
C GLU A 108 -2.64 2.48 4.70
N LYS A 109 -1.71 2.36 3.74
CA LYS A 109 -1.89 1.53 2.54
C LYS A 109 -2.57 0.18 2.85
N PRO A 110 -3.45 -0.35 1.98
CA PRO A 110 -3.75 0.13 0.63
C PRO A 110 -4.69 1.34 0.60
N PHE A 111 -4.48 2.22 -0.38
CA PHE A 111 -5.31 3.41 -0.55
C PHE A 111 -6.62 3.07 -1.24
N ILE A 112 -7.73 3.35 -0.54
CA ILE A 112 -9.10 3.19 -1.01
C ILE A 112 -9.75 4.57 -1.04
N LEU A 113 -10.31 4.95 -2.18
CA LEU A 113 -11.17 6.13 -2.28
C LEU A 113 -12.56 5.75 -1.79
N LYS A 114 -13.10 6.55 -0.87
CA LYS A 114 -14.45 6.37 -0.30
C LYS A 114 -15.43 7.33 -0.98
#